data_AF-A0A1Y3W9I9-F1
#
_entry.id   AF-A0A1Y3W9I9-F1
#
_cell.length_a   1.000
_cell.length_b   1.000
_cell.length_c   1.000
_cell.angle_alpha   90.00
_cell.angle_beta   90.00
_cell.angle_gamma   90.00
#
_symmetry.space_group_name_H-M   'P 1'
#
loop_
_entity.id
_entity.type
_entity.pdbx_description
1 polymer ?
#
loop_
_entity_poly.entity_id
_entity_poly.type
_entity_poly.pdbx_seq_one_letter_code
_entity_poly.pdbx_strand_id
1 'polypeptide(L)'
;MMYPYLTLNDDTEITHSEMLPDGRVKVYIETPDLKDGFHNATCFLPEYEWTDIHGYSENEMNYFKKLIRNNAHLIMEFSQEGGFSDAANL
;
A
#
# COMPACT_ATOMS: atom_id res chain seq x y z
N MET A 1 0.88 5.91 12.25
CA MET A 1 2.20 5.54 11.63
C MET A 1 1.96 4.80 10.30
N MET A 2 2.99 4.37 9.57
CA MET A 2 2.86 3.46 8.42
C MET A 2 3.33 2.05 8.84
N TYR A 3 2.60 1.02 8.44
CA TYR A 3 2.87 -0.39 8.76
C TYR A 3 3.02 -1.22 7.49
N PRO A 4 3.94 -2.21 7.48
CA PRO A 4 4.12 -3.09 6.34
C PRO A 4 2.89 -3.96 6.11
N TYR A 5 2.53 -4.14 4.84
CA TYR A 5 1.46 -5.04 4.41
C TYR A 5 2.01 -6.21 3.58
N LEU A 6 2.82 -5.91 2.56
CA LEU A 6 3.32 -6.89 1.62
C LEU A 6 4.62 -6.39 0.94
N THR A 7 5.61 -7.26 0.89
CA THR A 7 6.82 -7.08 0.06
C THR A 7 6.72 -8.01 -1.17
N LEU A 8 6.96 -7.48 -2.37
CA LEU A 8 6.98 -8.27 -3.61
C LEU A 8 8.41 -8.72 -3.96
N ASN A 9 8.54 -9.60 -4.96
CA ASN A 9 9.83 -10.17 -5.36
C ASN A 9 10.81 -9.17 -5.98
N ASP A 10 10.33 -8.01 -6.41
CA ASP A 10 11.12 -6.90 -6.96
C ASP A 10 11.42 -5.82 -5.91
N ASP A 11 11.33 -6.18 -4.63
CA ASP A 11 11.50 -5.29 -3.49
C ASP A 11 10.45 -4.15 -3.43
N THR A 12 9.33 -4.27 -4.15
CA THR A 12 8.19 -3.36 -3.95
C THR A 12 7.62 -3.52 -2.54
N GLU A 13 7.58 -2.43 -1.79
CA GLU A 13 6.96 -2.35 -0.47
C GLU A 13 5.57 -1.75 -0.55
N ILE A 14 4.58 -2.45 0.01
CA ILE A 14 3.23 -1.95 0.20
C ILE A 14 3.04 -1.76 1.70
N THR A 15 2.75 -0.53 2.09
CA THR A 15 2.50 -0.14 3.49
C THR A 15 1.14 0.52 3.62
N HIS A 16 0.56 0.52 4.81
CA HIS A 16 -0.69 1.23 5.10
C HIS A 16 -0.58 2.06 6.37
N SER A 17 -1.36 3.12 6.46
CA SER A 17 -1.52 3.88 7.70
C SER A 17 -2.45 3.17 8.67
N GLU A 18 -2.49 3.67 9.91
CA GLU A 18 -3.66 3.51 10.78
C GLU A 18 -4.89 4.08 10.10
N MET A 19 -6.07 3.66 10.55
CA MET A 19 -7.30 4.32 10.17
C MET A 19 -7.24 5.78 10.61
N LEU A 20 -7.34 6.67 9.63
CA LEU A 20 -7.36 8.10 9.85
C LEU A 20 -8.67 8.51 10.53
N PRO A 21 -8.72 9.70 11.20
CA PRO A 21 -9.93 10.15 11.88
C PRO A 21 -11.16 10.31 10.98
N ASP A 22 -10.95 10.48 9.67
CA ASP A 22 -12.01 10.55 8.65
C ASP A 22 -12.44 9.15 8.12
N GLY A 23 -11.91 8.08 8.71
CA GLY A 23 -12.19 6.69 8.33
C GLY A 23 -11.43 6.19 7.11
N ARG A 24 -10.54 7.02 6.53
CA ARG A 24 -9.70 6.60 5.39
C ARG A 24 -8.45 5.88 5.84
N VAL A 25 -7.87 5.10 4.94
CA VAL A 25 -6.57 4.45 5.11
C VAL A 25 -5.69 4.83 3.94
N LYS A 26 -4.51 5.40 4.23
CA LYS A 26 -3.48 5.66 3.23
C LYS A 26 -2.72 4.37 2.97
N VAL A 27 -2.71 3.90 1.73
CA VAL A 27 -1.85 2.83 1.24
C VAL A 27 -0.74 3.46 0.41
N TYR A 28 0.50 3.12 0.70
CA TYR A 28 1.68 3.61 0.00
C TYR A 28 2.42 2.45 -0.64
N ILE A 29 2.77 2.61 -1.92
CA ILE A 29 3.48 1.61 -2.72
C ILE A 29 4.77 2.26 -3.18
N GLU A 30 5.90 1.64 -2.89
CA GLU A 30 7.24 2.11 -3.28
C GLU A 30 8.05 0.97 -3.87
N THR A 31 8.68 1.20 -5.02
CA THR A 31 9.56 0.22 -5.67
C THR A 31 10.93 0.88 -5.88
N PRO A 32 12.04 0.29 -5.39
CA PRO A 32 13.37 0.80 -5.68
C PRO A 32 13.64 0.82 -7.19
N ASP A 33 14.18 1.94 -7.70
CA ASP A 33 14.59 2.06 -9.09
C ASP A 33 16.03 2.60 -9.20
N LEU A 34 16.81 2.00 -10.09
CA LEU A 34 18.24 2.34 -10.24
C LEU A 34 18.48 3.69 -10.94
N LYS A 35 17.51 4.22 -11.67
CA LYS A 35 17.66 5.46 -12.44
C LYS A 35 17.24 6.69 -11.65
N ASP A 36 16.13 6.61 -10.92
CA ASP A 36 15.56 7.76 -10.21
C ASP A 36 15.33 7.53 -8.71
N GLY A 37 15.79 6.39 -8.18
CA GLY A 37 15.79 6.07 -6.75
C GLY A 37 14.59 5.22 -6.35
N PHE A 38 13.38 5.71 -6.64
CA PHE A 38 12.15 4.97 -6.34
C PHE A 38 10.95 5.42 -7.19
N HIS A 39 10.18 4.44 -7.65
CA HIS A 39 8.82 4.65 -8.12
C HIS A 39 7.86 4.63 -6.93
N ASN A 40 6.78 5.42 -6.99
CA ASN A 40 5.79 5.42 -5.91
C ASN A 40 4.36 5.74 -6.36
N ALA A 41 3.41 5.32 -5.54
CA ALA A 41 1.99 5.62 -5.68
C ALA A 41 1.30 5.59 -4.31
N THR A 42 0.33 6.49 -4.12
CA THR A 42 -0.54 6.51 -2.94
C THR A 42 -1.97 6.17 -3.34
N CYS A 43 -2.64 5.35 -2.54
CA CYS A 43 -4.08 5.10 -2.65
C CYS A 43 -4.79 5.35 -1.31
N PHE A 44 -5.91 6.07 -1.32
CA PHE A 44 -6.78 6.22 -0.15
C PHE A 44 -7.99 5.29 -0.25
N LEU A 45 -8.10 4.36 0.69
CA LEU A 45 -9.27 3.51 0.88
C LEU A 45 -10.28 4.20 1.81
N PRO A 46 -11.59 3.91 1.68
CA PRO A 46 -12.21 2.95 0.77
C PRO A 46 -12.55 3.49 -0.63
N GLU A 47 -12.31 4.78 -0.89
CA GLU A 47 -12.74 5.45 -2.12
C GLU A 47 -11.86 5.12 -3.35
N TYR A 48 -10.72 4.47 -3.13
CA TYR A 48 -9.73 4.14 -4.15
C TYR A 48 -9.21 5.38 -4.88
N GLU A 49 -9.01 6.47 -4.14
CA GLU A 49 -8.42 7.69 -4.69
C GLU A 49 -6.92 7.49 -4.87
N TRP A 50 -6.42 7.66 -6.08
CA TRP A 50 -4.98 7.50 -6.37
C TRP A 50 -4.32 8.87 -6.52
N THR A 51 -3.22 9.07 -5.83
CA THR A 51 -2.40 10.30 -5.86
C THR A 51 -0.92 9.94 -5.91
N ASP A 52 -0.08 10.94 -6.21
CA ASP A 52 1.38 10.83 -6.11
C ASP A 52 1.95 9.63 -6.90
N ILE A 53 1.46 9.44 -8.13
CA ILE A 53 1.92 8.35 -9.02
C ILE A 53 3.16 8.82 -9.77
N HIS A 54 4.29 8.17 -9.52
CA HIS A 54 5.59 8.48 -10.11
C HIS A 54 6.30 7.20 -10.55
N GLY A 55 6.83 7.19 -11.77
CA GLY A 55 7.65 6.10 -12.30
C GLY A 55 6.89 4.87 -12.82
N TYR A 56 5.69 4.58 -12.30
CA TYR A 56 4.89 3.44 -12.76
C TYR A 56 4.23 3.65 -14.12
N SER A 57 4.32 2.62 -14.96
CA SER A 57 3.53 2.47 -16.19
C SER A 57 2.06 2.17 -15.90
N GLU A 58 1.20 2.32 -16.91
CA GLU A 58 -0.22 1.96 -16.80
C GLU A 58 -0.44 0.48 -16.43
N ASN A 59 0.41 -0.42 -16.92
CA ASN A 59 0.29 -1.85 -16.63
C ASN A 59 0.63 -2.18 -15.17
N GLU A 60 1.68 -1.56 -14.63
CA GLU A 60 2.04 -1.68 -13.21
C GLU A 60 0.93 -1.09 -12.34
N MET A 61 0.42 0.09 -12.70
CA MET A 61 -0.71 0.69 -11.98
C MET A 61 -1.98 -0.17 -12.02
N ASN A 62 -2.26 -0.85 -13.13
CA ASN A 62 -3.39 -1.77 -13.23
C ASN A 62 -3.22 -3.00 -12.32
N TYR A 63 -1.99 -3.51 -12.22
CA TYR A 63 -1.65 -4.56 -11.28
C TYR A 63 -1.89 -4.11 -9.83
N PHE A 64 -1.34 -2.96 -9.42
CA PHE A 64 -1.51 -2.44 -8.07
C PHE A 64 -2.96 -2.13 -7.74
N LYS A 65 -3.72 -1.53 -8.66
CA LYS A 65 -5.17 -1.29 -8.49
C LYS A 65 -5.94 -2.58 -8.20
N LYS A 66 -5.64 -3.65 -8.92
CA LYS A 66 -6.26 -4.97 -8.69
C LYS A 66 -5.83 -5.56 -7.35
N LEU A 67 -4.54 -5.48 -7.03
CA LEU A 67 -3.98 -5.98 -5.78
C LEU A 67 -4.62 -5.30 -4.57
N ILE A 68 -4.66 -3.95 -4.55
CA ILE A 68 -5.28 -3.18 -3.46
C ILE A 68 -6.77 -3.45 -3.38
N ARG A 69 -7.49 -3.52 -4.51
CA ARG A 69 -8.93 -3.84 -4.50
C ARG A 69 -9.23 -5.21 -3.91
N ASN A 70 -8.43 -6.22 -4.23
CA ASN A 70 -8.64 -7.57 -3.71
C ASN A 70 -8.36 -7.67 -2.21
N ASN A 71 -7.49 -6.81 -1.69
CA ASN A 71 -7.03 -6.84 -0.30
C ASN A 71 -7.58 -5.71 0.58
N ALA A 72 -8.40 -4.82 0.03
CA ALA A 72 -8.88 -3.63 0.72
C ALA A 72 -9.55 -3.94 2.07
N HIS A 73 -10.32 -5.02 2.15
CA HIS A 73 -10.95 -5.45 3.40
C HIS A 73 -9.94 -5.76 4.50
N LEU A 74 -8.85 -6.49 4.20
CA LEU A 74 -7.79 -6.82 5.15
C LEU A 74 -7.00 -5.58 5.56
N ILE A 75 -6.65 -4.73 4.60
CA ILE A 75 -5.92 -3.49 4.88
C ILE A 75 -6.75 -2.59 5.81
N MET A 76 -8.05 -2.46 5.55
CA MET A 76 -8.95 -1.68 6.41
C MET A 76 -9.06 -2.28 7.81
N GLU A 77 -9.12 -3.60 7.95
CA GLU A 77 -9.13 -4.29 9.24
C GLU A 77 -7.83 -4.04 10.02
N PHE A 78 -6.67 -4.30 9.42
CA PHE A 78 -5.36 -4.11 10.05
C PHE A 78 -5.07 -2.65 10.40
N SER A 79 -5.65 -1.69 9.67
CA SER A 79 -5.51 -0.27 9.98
C SER A 79 -6.13 0.14 11.32
N GLN A 80 -7.10 -0.63 11.84
CA GLN A 80 -7.75 -0.33 13.13
C GLN A 80 -6.90 -0.79 14.32
N GLU A 81 -6.03 -1.79 14.10
CA GLU A 81 -5.20 -2.40 15.15
C GLU A 81 -3.75 -1.87 15.15
N GLY A 82 -3.40 -1.01 14.20
CA GLY A 82 -2.06 -0.46 14.08
C GLY A 82 -1.05 -1.42 13.44
N GLY A 83 -1.48 -2.26 12.50
CA GLY A 83 -0.63 -3.24 11.83
C GLY A 83 -0.37 -4.50 12.66
N PHE A 84 0.28 -5.51 12.07
CA PHE A 84 0.51 -6.79 12.73
C PHE A 84 1.38 -6.64 13.99
N SER A 85 0.79 -6.93 15.15
CA SER A 85 1.56 -7.09 16.39
C SER A 85 2.16 -8.49 16.54
N ASP A 86 1.66 -9.53 15.85
CA ASP A 86 2.07 -10.94 16.12
C ASP A 86 1.82 -11.94 14.95
N ALA A 87 2.29 -11.69 13.71
CA ALA A 87 2.24 -12.70 12.63
C ALA A 87 3.56 -13.47 12.39
N ALA A 88 4.58 -13.24 13.21
CA ALA A 88 5.87 -13.95 13.10
C ALA A 88 5.96 -15.24 13.97
N ASN A 89 4.87 -15.66 14.63
CA ASN A 89 4.83 -16.91 15.39
C ASN A 89 3.93 -17.95 14.71
N LEU A 90 4.43 -18.58 13.64
CA LEU A 90 4.01 -19.90 13.17
C LEU A 90 5.19 -20.64 12.52
#